data_AF-A0A1G5R3Z1-F1
#
_entry.id   AF-A0A1G5R3Z1-F1
#
_cell.length_a   1.000
_cell.length_b   1.000
_cell.length_c   1.000
_cell.angle_alpha   90.00
_cell.angle_beta   90.00
_cell.angle_gamma   90.00
#
_symmetry.space_group_name_H-M   'P 1'
#
loop_
_entity.id
_entity.type
_entity.pdbx_description
1 polymer ?
#
loop_
_entity_poly.entity_id
_entity_poly.type
_entity_poly.pdbx_seq_one_letter_code
_entity_poly.pdbx_strand_id
1 'polypeptide(L)'
;MAQFSLSDLYGYFRFLRIPIIVFGLLYTLTDTRIGVHAVFEVINFVSPDEHPQYMPTNPAVPETATLKPVGILDLPDSVEQPSGLSVGEDENQLFLVTDQAELFELKGDTLTVASRVLMKNVPLVFRQGTIETVAIGAGKVFVSGDGGTIQVWKKLGVHWHHQKDIVPSGPDAAQVTSLSAMTYDENSQMLHFGTETGVLGAIDTRNGEVSILVLKGANKPERSLRDLEFVGMDIRDGRLFVLTATIPSILEVDLATGWINNLYLIAGNSDPAGLALVNNLALVLQDHEYTEPSPGIKAYQIPSLREGGTGS
;
A
#
# COMPACT_ATOMS: atom_id res chain seq x y z
N MET A 1 14.84 -58.73 -26.43
CA MET A 1 15.08 -57.84 -25.26
C MET A 1 16.31 -57.03 -25.57
N ALA A 2 16.20 -55.71 -25.70
CA ALA A 2 17.38 -54.85 -25.85
C ALA A 2 18.07 -54.72 -24.48
N GLN A 3 19.37 -55.03 -24.40
CA GLN A 3 20.17 -54.78 -23.21
C GLN A 3 20.53 -53.30 -23.17
N PHE A 4 19.93 -52.54 -22.25
CA PHE A 4 20.37 -51.18 -21.94
C PHE A 4 21.67 -51.25 -21.12
N SER A 5 22.74 -50.62 -21.61
CA SER A 5 24.00 -50.55 -20.87
C SER A 5 23.96 -49.41 -19.85
N LEU A 6 24.67 -49.57 -18.72
CA LEU A 6 24.83 -48.51 -17.71
C LEU A 6 25.47 -47.23 -18.29
N SER A 7 26.26 -47.33 -19.36
CA SER A 7 26.80 -46.20 -20.12
C SER A 7 25.74 -45.40 -20.86
N ASP A 8 24.68 -46.04 -21.37
CA ASP A 8 23.57 -45.37 -22.03
C ASP A 8 22.74 -44.56 -21.02
N LEU A 9 22.58 -45.10 -19.82
CA LEU A 9 21.94 -44.41 -18.69
C LEU A 9 22.74 -43.15 -18.29
N TYR A 10 24.08 -43.25 -18.23
CA TYR A 10 24.96 -42.13 -17.88
C TYR A 10 24.97 -41.02 -18.94
N GLY A 11 24.86 -41.37 -20.22
CA GLY A 11 24.66 -40.42 -21.31
C GLY A 11 23.34 -39.66 -21.16
N TYR A 12 22.24 -40.37 -20.87
CA TYR A 12 20.92 -39.79 -20.63
C TYR A 12 20.91 -38.81 -19.45
N PHE A 13 21.59 -39.14 -18.35
CA PHE A 13 21.72 -38.26 -17.19
C PHE A 13 22.56 -37.01 -17.47
N ARG A 14 23.52 -37.04 -18.41
CA ARG A 14 24.25 -35.83 -18.82
C ARG A 14 23.37 -34.86 -19.61
N PHE A 15 22.50 -35.37 -20.48
CA PHE A 15 21.55 -34.54 -21.25
C PHE A 15 20.44 -33.95 -20.38
N LEU A 16 20.03 -34.62 -19.29
CA LEU A 16 19.01 -34.10 -18.37
C LEU A 16 19.54 -33.04 -17.39
N ARG A 17 20.84 -32.98 -17.13
CA ARG A 17 21.42 -32.01 -16.17
C ARG A 17 21.27 -30.56 -16.62
N ILE A 18 21.49 -30.26 -17.89
CA ILE A 18 21.41 -28.88 -18.39
C ILE A 18 19.98 -28.34 -18.29
N PRO A 19 18.94 -29.05 -18.78
CA PRO A 19 17.55 -28.63 -18.57
C PRO A 19 17.19 -28.45 -17.10
N ILE A 20 17.57 -29.40 -16.22
CA ILE A 20 17.26 -29.29 -14.78
C ILE A 20 17.90 -28.04 -14.17
N ILE A 21 19.16 -27.75 -14.49
CA ILE A 21 19.85 -26.56 -14.00
C ILE A 21 19.17 -25.29 -14.54
N VAL A 22 18.83 -25.26 -15.82
CA VAL A 22 18.15 -24.11 -16.44
C VAL A 22 16.76 -23.91 -15.83
N PHE A 23 15.97 -24.96 -15.65
CA PHE A 23 14.66 -24.89 -14.99
C PHE A 23 14.78 -24.46 -13.53
N GLY A 24 15.76 -24.97 -12.78
CA GLY A 24 16.01 -24.58 -11.40
C GLY A 24 16.40 -23.10 -11.28
N LEU A 25 17.24 -22.61 -12.20
CA LEU A 25 17.61 -21.19 -12.26
C LEU A 25 16.41 -20.31 -12.63
N LEU A 26 15.65 -20.68 -13.67
CA LEU A 26 14.45 -19.95 -14.07
C LEU A 26 13.45 -19.87 -12.92
N TYR A 27 13.13 -21.00 -12.30
CA TYR A 27 12.25 -21.03 -11.12
C TYR A 27 12.77 -20.15 -9.99
N THR A 28 14.07 -20.20 -9.70
CA THR A 28 14.67 -19.35 -8.67
C THR A 28 14.43 -17.87 -9.01
N LEU A 29 14.73 -17.46 -10.24
CA LEU A 29 14.60 -16.09 -10.72
C LEU A 29 13.15 -15.59 -10.82
N THR A 30 12.18 -16.49 -11.02
CA THR A 30 10.77 -16.11 -11.22
C THR A 30 9.89 -16.28 -9.98
N ASP A 31 10.25 -17.17 -9.06
CA ASP A 31 9.35 -17.63 -7.97
C ASP A 31 9.95 -17.53 -6.57
N THR A 32 11.23 -17.16 -6.44
CA THR A 32 11.85 -16.91 -5.12
C THR A 32 12.11 -15.43 -4.93
N ARG A 33 11.92 -14.94 -3.71
CA ARG A 33 12.15 -13.54 -3.30
C ARG A 33 13.56 -13.05 -3.67
N ILE A 34 14.58 -13.84 -3.32
CA ILE A 34 16.00 -13.56 -3.66
C ILE A 34 16.21 -13.50 -5.18
N GLY A 35 15.62 -14.43 -5.93
CA GLY A 35 15.78 -14.44 -7.38
C GLY A 35 15.09 -13.28 -8.07
N VAL A 36 13.89 -12.89 -7.60
CA VAL A 36 13.16 -11.73 -8.12
C VAL A 36 13.90 -10.43 -7.79
N HIS A 37 14.37 -10.26 -6.56
CA HIS A 37 15.25 -9.15 -6.19
C HIS A 37 16.49 -9.07 -7.10
N ALA A 38 17.18 -10.21 -7.31
CA ALA A 38 18.32 -10.26 -8.22
C ALA A 38 17.94 -9.91 -9.67
N VAL A 39 16.76 -10.30 -10.16
CA VAL A 39 16.27 -9.91 -11.48
C VAL A 39 16.10 -8.38 -11.55
N PHE A 40 15.48 -7.77 -10.55
CA PHE A 40 15.23 -6.32 -10.56
C PHE A 40 16.51 -5.49 -10.36
N GLU A 41 17.40 -5.90 -9.44
CA GLU A 41 18.69 -5.23 -9.22
C GLU A 41 19.65 -5.40 -10.41
N VAL A 42 19.84 -6.64 -10.92
CA VAL A 42 20.87 -6.92 -11.94
C VAL A 42 20.46 -6.41 -13.32
N ILE A 43 19.15 -6.38 -13.62
CA ILE A 43 18.65 -5.95 -14.92
C ILE A 43 18.39 -4.42 -14.95
N ASN A 44 18.53 -3.69 -13.84
CA ASN A 44 18.42 -2.22 -13.78
C ASN A 44 17.08 -1.69 -14.35
N PHE A 45 15.96 -2.40 -14.12
CA PHE A 45 14.63 -1.90 -14.47
C PHE A 45 13.93 -1.16 -13.32
N VAL A 46 14.46 -1.26 -12.10
CA VAL A 46 14.05 -0.44 -10.96
C VAL A 46 15.23 0.49 -10.73
N SER A 47 15.07 1.76 -11.10
CA SER A 47 15.93 2.80 -10.54
C SER A 47 15.77 2.69 -9.02
N PRO A 48 16.82 2.82 -8.20
CA PRO A 48 16.56 3.07 -6.79
C PRO A 48 15.59 4.26 -6.77
N ASP A 49 14.46 4.07 -6.09
CA ASP A 49 13.49 5.12 -5.82
C ASP A 49 14.13 6.08 -4.80
N GLU A 50 15.27 6.65 -5.18
CA GLU A 50 15.80 7.84 -4.58
C GLU A 50 14.84 8.95 -4.99
N HIS A 51 13.71 9.06 -4.30
CA HIS A 51 12.92 10.27 -4.29
C HIS A 51 13.82 11.32 -3.64
N PRO A 52 14.40 12.28 -4.39
CA PRO A 52 15.14 13.36 -3.75
C PRO A 52 14.14 14.03 -2.81
N GLN A 53 14.45 14.02 -1.49
CA GLN A 53 13.62 14.69 -0.49
C GLN A 53 13.55 16.17 -0.84
N TYR A 54 12.52 16.53 -1.61
CA TYR A 54 12.30 17.88 -2.07
C TYR A 54 11.39 18.53 -1.05
N MET A 55 11.98 19.31 -0.14
CA MET A 55 11.22 20.30 0.60
C MET A 55 10.83 21.41 -0.40
N PRO A 56 9.56 21.55 -0.79
CA PRO A 56 9.13 22.67 -1.59
C PRO A 56 9.43 23.92 -0.77
N THR A 57 10.07 24.89 -1.40
CA THR A 57 10.41 26.17 -0.76
C THR A 57 9.17 26.96 -0.28
N ASN A 58 7.96 26.46 -0.56
CA ASN A 58 6.70 27.06 -0.13
C ASN A 58 5.57 25.99 0.03
N PRO A 59 5.39 25.39 1.22
CA PRO A 59 4.33 24.40 1.47
C PRO A 59 2.94 25.06 1.43
N ALA A 60 1.90 24.31 1.03
CA ALA A 60 0.55 24.88 0.85
C ALA A 60 -0.13 25.34 2.14
N VAL A 61 0.29 24.78 3.27
CA VAL A 61 -0.03 25.26 4.61
C VAL A 61 1.25 25.30 5.44
N PRO A 62 1.35 26.16 6.47
CA PRO A 62 2.43 26.07 7.44
C PRO A 62 2.44 24.71 8.14
N GLU A 63 3.61 24.27 8.60
CA GLU A 63 3.72 23.11 9.47
C GLU A 63 2.94 23.35 10.77
N THR A 64 2.06 22.41 11.12
CA THR A 64 1.35 22.40 12.41
C THR A 64 2.28 21.87 13.50
N ALA A 65 2.94 20.73 13.27
CA ALA A 65 3.93 20.14 14.17
C ALA A 65 4.79 19.07 13.47
N THR A 66 5.96 18.77 14.05
CA THR A 66 6.76 17.58 13.73
C THR A 66 6.47 16.47 14.74
N LEU A 67 6.02 15.33 14.26
CA LEU A 67 5.68 14.15 15.03
C LEU A 67 6.89 13.22 15.18
N LYS A 68 7.10 12.72 16.40
CA LYS A 68 8.07 11.67 16.70
C LYS A 68 7.34 10.35 16.93
N PRO A 69 7.94 9.21 16.53
CA PRO A 69 7.33 7.92 16.80
C PRO A 69 7.23 7.71 18.32
N VAL A 70 6.06 7.25 18.77
CA VAL A 70 5.80 6.90 20.18
C VAL A 70 5.92 5.40 20.43
N GLY A 71 6.04 4.61 19.37
CA GLY A 71 6.23 3.16 19.41
C GLY A 71 6.44 2.58 18.01
N ILE A 72 6.85 1.32 17.97
CA ILE A 72 7.01 0.52 16.76
C ILE A 72 6.28 -0.81 17.00
N LEU A 73 5.49 -1.25 16.03
CA LEU A 73 4.90 -2.58 15.99
C LEU A 73 5.70 -3.41 15.00
N ASP A 74 6.31 -4.49 15.47
CA ASP A 74 7.10 -5.38 14.61
C ASP A 74 6.18 -6.15 13.67
N LEU A 75 6.50 -6.14 12.38
CA LEU A 75 5.81 -6.98 11.40
C LEU A 75 6.30 -8.43 11.54
N PRO A 76 5.43 -9.43 11.34
CA PRO A 76 5.85 -10.82 11.26
C PRO A 76 6.83 -11.02 10.09
N ASP A 77 7.87 -11.84 10.28
CA ASP A 77 8.88 -12.16 9.25
C ASP A 77 8.30 -12.67 7.92
N SER A 78 7.05 -13.14 7.91
CA SER A 78 6.36 -13.57 6.70
C SER A 78 5.87 -12.42 5.80
N VAL A 79 5.80 -11.20 6.33
CA VAL A 79 5.39 -9.98 5.64
C VAL A 79 6.64 -9.25 5.17
N GLU A 80 6.77 -9.07 3.87
CA GLU A 80 7.91 -8.40 3.23
C GLU A 80 7.37 -7.46 2.15
N GLN A 81 8.07 -6.34 1.89
CA GLN A 81 7.65 -5.27 0.98
C GLN A 81 6.18 -4.86 1.13
N PRO A 82 5.80 -4.38 2.33
CA PRO A 82 4.44 -3.98 2.60
C PRO A 82 4.18 -2.63 1.93
N SER A 83 3.13 -2.56 1.12
CA SER A 83 2.83 -1.41 0.27
C SER A 83 1.55 -0.70 0.66
N GLY A 84 0.69 -1.30 1.50
CA GLY A 84 -0.53 -0.65 1.93
C GLY A 84 -1.02 -1.16 3.28
N LEU A 85 -1.70 -0.27 4.02
CA LEU A 85 -2.18 -0.54 5.38
C LEU A 85 -3.59 0.04 5.56
N SER A 86 -4.46 -0.71 6.22
CA SER A 86 -5.80 -0.24 6.62
C SER A 86 -6.22 -0.89 7.93
N VAL A 87 -7.09 -0.22 8.69
CA VAL A 87 -7.67 -0.73 9.93
C VAL A 87 -9.00 -1.43 9.66
N GLY A 88 -9.24 -2.55 10.33
CA GLY A 88 -10.54 -3.23 10.32
C GLY A 88 -11.60 -2.48 11.12
N GLU A 89 -12.87 -2.82 10.88
CA GLU A 89 -14.04 -2.19 11.54
C GLU A 89 -14.01 -2.26 13.08
N ASP A 90 -13.29 -3.21 13.67
CA ASP A 90 -13.17 -3.40 15.12
C ASP A 90 -11.90 -2.78 15.75
N GLU A 91 -11.12 -2.01 14.98
CA GLU A 91 -9.86 -1.33 15.36
C GLU A 91 -8.76 -2.23 15.99
N ASN A 92 -8.99 -3.54 16.08
CA ASN A 92 -8.05 -4.53 16.62
C ASN A 92 -7.48 -5.47 15.53
N GLN A 93 -7.78 -5.13 14.29
CA GLN A 93 -7.35 -5.86 13.10
C GLN A 93 -6.73 -4.89 12.13
N LEU A 94 -5.58 -5.25 11.58
CA LEU A 94 -4.96 -4.52 10.48
C LEU A 94 -5.01 -5.38 9.23
N PHE A 95 -5.26 -4.73 8.11
CA PHE A 95 -5.17 -5.31 6.79
C PHE A 95 -3.96 -4.70 6.11
N LEU A 96 -3.09 -5.56 5.60
CA LEU A 96 -1.86 -5.17 4.97
C LEU A 96 -1.78 -5.83 3.60
N VAL A 97 -1.35 -5.06 2.62
CA VAL A 97 -0.99 -5.58 1.30
C VAL A 97 0.48 -5.39 1.04
N THR A 98 1.00 -6.21 0.13
CA THR A 98 2.40 -6.17 -0.29
C THR A 98 2.51 -6.02 -1.79
N ASP A 99 3.66 -5.56 -2.24
CA ASP A 99 4.06 -5.55 -3.65
C ASP A 99 3.90 -6.89 -4.34
N GLN A 100 3.93 -7.99 -3.58
CA GLN A 100 3.76 -9.34 -4.11
C GLN A 100 2.30 -9.74 -4.36
N ALA A 101 1.39 -8.78 -4.34
CA ALA A 101 -0.06 -8.99 -4.46
C ALA A 101 -0.61 -9.97 -3.42
N GLU A 102 -0.23 -9.76 -2.16
CA GLU A 102 -0.68 -10.55 -1.02
C GLU A 102 -1.56 -9.71 -0.09
N LEU A 103 -2.58 -10.34 0.50
CA LEU A 103 -3.39 -9.76 1.57
C LEU A 103 -3.06 -10.46 2.88
N PHE A 104 -2.76 -9.70 3.91
CA PHE A 104 -2.61 -10.17 5.27
C PHE A 104 -3.70 -9.57 6.16
N GLU A 105 -4.33 -10.41 6.98
CA GLU A 105 -5.15 -10.00 8.11
C GLU A 105 -4.31 -10.22 9.37
N LEU A 106 -3.93 -9.14 10.06
CA LEU A 106 -3.10 -9.14 11.25
C LEU A 106 -3.97 -8.80 12.47
N LYS A 107 -3.75 -9.47 13.61
CA LYS A 107 -4.55 -9.27 14.83
C LYS A 107 -3.71 -9.00 16.07
N GLY A 108 -4.24 -8.12 16.92
CA GLY A 108 -3.69 -7.79 18.22
C GLY A 108 -2.37 -7.01 18.15
N ASP A 109 -1.85 -6.62 19.31
CA ASP A 109 -0.66 -5.77 19.43
C ASP A 109 0.62 -6.42 18.90
N THR A 110 0.65 -7.75 18.82
CA THR A 110 1.78 -8.54 18.27
C THR A 110 1.62 -8.85 16.78
N LEU A 111 0.62 -8.26 16.11
CA LEU A 111 0.35 -8.38 14.68
C LEU A 111 0.37 -9.83 14.15
N THR A 112 -0.25 -10.76 14.86
CA THR A 112 -0.26 -12.18 14.44
C THR A 112 -1.05 -12.36 13.14
N VAL A 113 -0.48 -13.09 12.17
CA VAL A 113 -1.14 -13.39 10.89
C VAL A 113 -2.32 -14.33 11.12
N ALA A 114 -3.54 -13.79 11.01
CA ALA A 114 -4.77 -14.55 11.11
C ALA A 114 -5.19 -15.16 9.76
N SER A 115 -4.94 -14.46 8.65
CA SER A 115 -5.11 -15.01 7.31
C SER A 115 -4.12 -14.38 6.33
N ARG A 116 -3.78 -15.14 5.29
CA ARG A 116 -2.99 -14.70 4.13
C ARG A 116 -3.69 -15.18 2.86
N VAL A 117 -3.83 -14.30 1.88
CA VAL A 117 -4.34 -14.65 0.56
C VAL A 117 -3.41 -14.12 -0.53
N LEU A 118 -3.08 -14.99 -1.47
CA LEU A 118 -2.41 -14.62 -2.70
C LEU A 118 -3.45 -14.13 -3.71
N MET A 119 -3.42 -12.85 -4.07
CA MET A 119 -4.44 -12.26 -4.94
C MET A 119 -4.24 -12.62 -6.42
N LYS A 120 -3.00 -12.90 -6.82
CA LYS A 120 -2.66 -13.31 -8.19
C LYS A 120 -1.93 -14.65 -8.18
N ASN A 121 -2.46 -15.64 -8.88
CA ASN A 121 -1.82 -16.95 -9.01
C ASN A 121 -0.86 -16.98 -10.22
N VAL A 122 0.16 -16.10 -10.19
CA VAL A 122 1.20 -15.98 -11.22
C VAL A 122 2.59 -16.00 -10.56
N PRO A 123 3.66 -16.34 -11.31
CA PRO A 123 5.02 -16.29 -10.78
C PRO A 123 5.33 -14.96 -10.09
N LEU A 124 6.15 -15.02 -9.05
CA LEU A 124 6.42 -13.87 -8.19
C LEU A 124 6.89 -12.63 -8.95
N VAL A 125 7.76 -12.81 -9.94
CA VAL A 125 8.28 -11.71 -10.77
C VAL A 125 7.19 -10.88 -11.48
N PHE A 126 6.01 -11.46 -11.73
CA PHE A 126 4.87 -10.76 -12.36
C PHE A 126 3.89 -10.17 -11.35
N ARG A 127 4.16 -10.33 -10.04
CA ARG A 127 3.32 -9.79 -8.97
C ARG A 127 3.87 -8.48 -8.43
N GLN A 128 5.20 -8.32 -8.42
CA GLN A 128 5.92 -7.17 -7.88
C GLN A 128 5.33 -5.83 -8.36
N GLY A 129 5.09 -4.89 -7.41
CA GLY A 129 4.64 -3.53 -7.68
C GLY A 129 3.25 -3.46 -8.35
N THR A 130 2.39 -4.47 -8.16
CA THR A 130 1.06 -4.46 -8.79
C THR A 130 -0.08 -4.14 -7.83
N ILE A 131 0.22 -4.00 -6.54
CA ILE A 131 -0.74 -3.72 -5.47
C ILE A 131 -0.05 -2.77 -4.51
N GLU A 132 -0.61 -1.58 -4.38
CA GLU A 132 -0.03 -0.47 -3.61
C GLU A 132 -0.93 -0.03 -2.46
N THR A 133 -2.18 -0.47 -2.40
CA THR A 133 -3.07 0.06 -1.37
C THR A 133 -4.27 -0.83 -1.07
N VAL A 134 -4.75 -0.70 0.16
CA VAL A 134 -5.88 -1.46 0.70
C VAL A 134 -6.79 -0.56 1.50
N ALA A 135 -8.10 -0.76 1.37
CA ALA A 135 -9.12 -0.13 2.19
C ALA A 135 -10.14 -1.17 2.66
N ILE A 136 -10.72 -0.96 3.84
CA ILE A 136 -11.68 -1.86 4.46
C ILE A 136 -12.97 -1.12 4.77
N GLY A 137 -14.09 -1.79 4.55
CA GLY A 137 -15.38 -1.35 5.08
C GLY A 137 -16.56 -2.05 4.43
N ALA A 138 -17.73 -1.93 5.07
CA ALA A 138 -18.93 -2.67 4.71
C ALA A 138 -18.69 -4.19 4.52
N GLY A 139 -17.84 -4.78 5.36
CA GLY A 139 -17.47 -6.19 5.34
C GLY A 139 -16.69 -6.63 4.09
N LYS A 140 -16.00 -5.70 3.42
CA LYS A 140 -15.21 -5.94 2.21
C LYS A 140 -13.78 -5.40 2.36
N VAL A 141 -12.90 -5.97 1.56
CA VAL A 141 -11.56 -5.49 1.31
C VAL A 141 -11.51 -4.96 -0.12
N PHE A 142 -11.00 -3.74 -0.27
CA PHE A 142 -10.76 -3.08 -1.56
C PHE A 142 -9.26 -2.97 -1.75
N VAL A 143 -8.75 -3.45 -2.88
CA VAL A 143 -7.32 -3.46 -3.16
C VAL A 143 -7.08 -2.90 -4.55
N SER A 144 -6.07 -2.06 -4.67
CA SER A 144 -5.62 -1.52 -5.95
C SER A 144 -4.11 -1.30 -5.94
N GLY A 145 -3.58 -1.00 -7.11
CA GLY A 145 -2.23 -0.50 -7.33
C GLY A 145 -2.17 0.05 -8.74
N ASP A 146 -1.18 -0.42 -9.49
CA ASP A 146 -1.01 -0.13 -10.90
C ASP A 146 -2.22 -0.55 -11.76
N GLY A 147 -2.65 0.36 -12.62
CA GLY A 147 -3.78 0.20 -13.54
C GLY A 147 -5.14 0.68 -13.00
N GLY A 148 -5.19 1.17 -11.75
CA GLY A 148 -6.35 1.87 -11.17
C GLY A 148 -7.63 1.05 -11.00
N THR A 149 -7.62 -0.24 -11.35
CA THR A 149 -8.75 -1.15 -11.15
C THR A 149 -8.77 -1.64 -9.71
N ILE A 150 -9.91 -1.49 -9.05
CA ILE A 150 -10.07 -1.86 -7.65
C ILE A 150 -10.68 -3.27 -7.56
N GLN A 151 -9.92 -4.20 -7.03
CA GLN A 151 -10.39 -5.54 -6.73
C GLN A 151 -11.19 -5.54 -5.41
N VAL A 152 -12.39 -6.09 -5.43
CA VAL A 152 -13.25 -6.20 -4.25
C VAL A 152 -13.24 -7.63 -3.76
N TRP A 153 -12.84 -7.83 -2.51
CA TRP A 153 -12.76 -9.11 -1.84
C TRP A 153 -13.74 -9.18 -0.68
N LYS A 154 -14.33 -10.35 -0.45
CA LYS A 154 -15.23 -10.60 0.66
C LYS A 154 -14.84 -11.89 1.37
N LYS A 155 -14.92 -11.88 2.70
CA LYS A 155 -14.69 -13.06 3.52
C LYS A 155 -15.94 -13.94 3.53
N LEU A 156 -15.78 -15.21 3.18
CA LEU A 156 -16.81 -16.25 3.29
C LEU A 156 -16.28 -17.34 4.23
N GLY A 157 -16.74 -17.33 5.48
CA GLY A 157 -16.15 -18.15 6.54
C GLY A 157 -14.75 -17.65 6.91
N VAL A 158 -13.72 -18.49 6.70
CA VAL A 158 -12.32 -18.15 7.01
C VAL A 158 -11.51 -17.73 5.77
N HIS A 159 -12.11 -17.75 4.58
CA HIS A 159 -11.41 -17.49 3.32
C HIS A 159 -11.87 -16.19 2.67
N TRP A 160 -10.93 -15.46 2.06
CA TRP A 160 -11.24 -14.32 1.21
C TRP A 160 -11.48 -14.78 -0.22
N HIS A 161 -12.49 -14.20 -0.85
CA HIS A 161 -12.86 -14.47 -2.23
C HIS A 161 -12.95 -13.17 -3.00
N HIS A 162 -12.35 -13.15 -4.18
CA HIS A 162 -12.58 -12.08 -5.15
C HIS A 162 -14.06 -12.10 -5.55
N GLN A 163 -14.71 -10.94 -5.43
CA GLN A 163 -16.13 -10.78 -5.69
C GLN A 163 -16.36 -10.14 -7.07
N LYS A 164 -15.71 -9.00 -7.31
CA LYS A 164 -15.84 -8.19 -8.52
C LYS A 164 -14.71 -7.18 -8.59
N ASP A 165 -14.55 -6.57 -9.76
CA ASP A 165 -13.73 -5.38 -9.93
C ASP A 165 -14.61 -4.13 -10.02
N ILE A 166 -14.09 -3.01 -9.53
CA ILE A 166 -14.61 -1.67 -9.79
C ILE A 166 -13.62 -1.01 -10.75
N VAL A 167 -14.11 -0.68 -11.94
CA VAL A 167 -13.35 0.04 -12.96
C VAL A 167 -13.73 1.52 -12.86
N PRO A 168 -12.76 2.43 -12.64
CA PRO A 168 -13.02 3.87 -12.66
C PRO A 168 -13.72 4.31 -13.94
N SER A 169 -14.71 5.19 -13.82
CA SER A 169 -15.57 5.64 -14.91
C SER A 169 -15.92 7.13 -14.78
N GLY A 170 -16.44 7.70 -15.87
CA GLY A 170 -16.74 9.13 -15.93
C GLY A 170 -15.61 9.96 -16.55
N PRO A 171 -15.77 11.30 -16.59
CA PRO A 171 -14.84 12.20 -17.27
C PRO A 171 -13.44 12.21 -16.65
N ASP A 172 -13.33 11.92 -15.35
CA ASP A 172 -12.07 11.96 -14.61
C ASP A 172 -11.38 10.59 -14.48
N ALA A 173 -11.94 9.53 -15.07
CA ALA A 173 -11.41 8.17 -14.95
C ALA A 173 -9.95 8.04 -15.45
N ALA A 174 -9.56 8.83 -16.45
CA ALA A 174 -8.21 8.84 -16.98
C ALA A 174 -7.15 9.35 -15.98
N GLN A 175 -7.56 9.98 -14.88
CA GLN A 175 -6.66 10.41 -13.80
C GLN A 175 -6.39 9.28 -12.79
N VAL A 176 -7.09 8.15 -12.91
CA VAL A 176 -6.99 6.99 -12.02
C VAL A 176 -6.14 5.91 -12.69
N THR A 177 -4.83 6.11 -12.75
CA THR A 177 -3.90 5.20 -13.45
C THR A 177 -3.06 4.34 -12.51
N SER A 178 -2.66 4.86 -11.36
CA SER A 178 -1.99 4.11 -10.29
C SER A 178 -2.50 4.63 -8.95
N LEU A 179 -3.16 3.76 -8.20
CA LEU A 179 -3.74 4.08 -6.90
C LEU A 179 -2.80 3.60 -5.79
N SER A 180 -2.11 4.53 -5.16
CA SER A 180 -1.12 4.32 -4.11
C SER A 180 -1.66 4.61 -2.71
N ALA A 181 -2.87 5.17 -2.61
CA ALA A 181 -3.55 5.36 -1.34
C ALA A 181 -5.07 5.19 -1.50
N MET A 182 -5.72 4.51 -0.55
CA MET A 182 -7.17 4.39 -0.50
C MET A 182 -7.68 4.33 0.94
N THR A 183 -8.90 4.84 1.15
CA THR A 183 -9.71 4.55 2.34
C THR A 183 -11.19 4.53 1.97
N TYR A 184 -12.02 3.85 2.75
CA TYR A 184 -13.45 3.72 2.50
C TYR A 184 -14.26 4.57 3.49
N ASP A 185 -15.13 5.43 2.98
CA ASP A 185 -16.11 6.14 3.80
C ASP A 185 -17.46 5.42 3.76
N GLU A 186 -17.81 4.79 4.88
CA GLU A 186 -19.06 4.05 5.02
C GLU A 186 -20.30 4.94 4.86
N ASN A 187 -20.21 6.23 5.21
CA ASN A 187 -21.35 7.14 5.19
C ASN A 187 -21.76 7.48 3.76
N SER A 188 -20.78 7.76 2.90
CA SER A 188 -20.99 8.12 1.50
C SER A 188 -20.93 6.91 0.55
N GLN A 189 -20.44 5.76 1.02
CA GLN A 189 -20.13 4.57 0.23
C GLN A 189 -19.08 4.82 -0.86
N MET A 190 -18.19 5.78 -0.62
CA MET A 190 -17.13 6.19 -1.54
C MET A 190 -15.79 5.58 -1.10
N LEU A 191 -14.97 5.23 -2.09
CA LEU A 191 -13.53 5.02 -1.86
C LEU A 191 -12.82 6.34 -2.14
N HIS A 192 -12.24 6.94 -1.11
CA HIS A 192 -11.29 8.03 -1.30
C HIS A 192 -9.97 7.45 -1.77
N PHE A 193 -9.33 8.11 -2.73
CA PHE A 193 -8.08 7.63 -3.30
C PHE A 193 -7.07 8.74 -3.48
N GLY A 194 -5.79 8.36 -3.46
CA GLY A 194 -4.63 9.17 -3.78
C GLY A 194 -3.75 8.47 -4.81
N THR A 195 -2.98 9.24 -5.57
CA THR A 195 -1.97 8.75 -6.51
C THR A 195 -0.60 9.35 -6.18
N GLU A 196 0.47 8.70 -6.64
CA GLU A 196 1.85 9.23 -6.58
C GLU A 196 2.03 10.53 -7.38
N THR A 197 1.16 10.77 -8.36
CA THR A 197 1.14 12.02 -9.12
C THR A 197 0.33 13.13 -8.45
N GLY A 198 -0.11 12.89 -7.21
CA GLY A 198 -0.85 13.82 -6.37
C GLY A 198 -2.30 14.00 -6.75
N VAL A 199 -2.92 13.08 -7.46
CA VAL A 199 -4.37 13.14 -7.69
C VAL A 199 -5.06 12.63 -6.43
N LEU A 200 -5.94 13.46 -5.84
CA LEU A 200 -6.82 13.07 -4.75
C LEU A 200 -8.26 13.08 -5.24
N GLY A 201 -9.04 12.06 -4.90
CA GLY A 201 -10.42 11.99 -5.32
C GLY A 201 -11.24 10.97 -4.56
N ALA A 202 -12.41 10.65 -5.11
CA ALA A 202 -13.30 9.63 -4.62
C ALA A 202 -13.91 8.83 -5.79
N ILE A 203 -14.22 7.57 -5.52
CA ILE A 203 -14.86 6.63 -6.46
C ILE A 203 -16.12 6.09 -5.81
N ASP A 204 -17.28 6.27 -6.46
CA ASP A 204 -18.52 5.65 -6.00
C ASP A 204 -18.48 4.14 -6.25
N THR A 205 -18.52 3.35 -5.18
CA THR A 205 -18.36 1.89 -5.25
C THR A 205 -19.52 1.15 -5.93
N ARG A 206 -20.62 1.86 -6.23
CA ARG A 206 -21.83 1.31 -6.86
C ARG A 206 -21.73 1.34 -8.39
N ASN A 207 -21.19 2.42 -8.96
CA ASN A 207 -21.13 2.65 -10.40
C ASN A 207 -19.72 2.92 -10.95
N GLY A 208 -18.72 3.12 -10.08
CA GLY A 208 -17.34 3.44 -10.44
C GLY A 208 -17.12 4.89 -10.84
N GLU A 209 -18.07 5.80 -10.60
CA GLU A 209 -17.95 7.21 -10.99
C GLU A 209 -16.86 7.92 -10.18
N VAL A 210 -15.95 8.60 -10.87
CA VAL A 210 -14.81 9.31 -10.28
C VAL A 210 -15.15 10.79 -10.08
N SER A 211 -14.78 11.32 -8.92
CA SER A 211 -14.76 12.76 -8.64
C SER A 211 -13.40 13.19 -8.08
N ILE A 212 -12.79 14.23 -8.65
CA ILE A 212 -11.50 14.75 -8.18
C ILE A 212 -11.70 15.85 -7.14
N LEU A 213 -10.91 15.79 -6.06
CA LEU A 213 -10.90 16.78 -5.00
C LEU A 213 -9.70 17.72 -5.18
N VAL A 214 -9.97 18.99 -5.43
CA VAL A 214 -8.93 20.02 -5.51
C VAL A 214 -8.55 20.46 -4.09
N LEU A 215 -7.30 20.19 -3.72
CA LEU A 215 -6.78 20.61 -2.42
C LEU A 215 -6.42 22.09 -2.36
N LYS A 216 -6.67 22.68 -1.20
CA LYS A 216 -6.50 24.10 -0.91
C LYS A 216 -5.78 24.28 0.41
N GLY A 217 -5.02 25.36 0.54
CA GLY A 217 -4.35 25.70 1.80
C GLY A 217 -4.11 27.19 1.93
N ALA A 218 -3.82 27.62 3.16
CA ALA A 218 -3.64 29.03 3.50
C ALA A 218 -2.56 29.75 2.66
N ASN A 219 -1.47 29.06 2.31
CA ASN A 219 -0.38 29.63 1.50
C ASN A 219 -0.60 29.44 -0.01
N LYS A 220 -1.42 28.45 -0.40
CA LYS A 220 -1.74 28.10 -1.79
C LYS A 220 -3.23 27.73 -1.90
N PRO A 221 -4.10 28.70 -2.20
CA PRO A 221 -5.55 28.46 -2.33
C PRO A 221 -5.91 27.43 -3.41
N GLU A 222 -5.01 27.22 -4.37
CA GLU A 222 -5.09 26.18 -5.41
C GLU A 222 -3.72 25.49 -5.52
N ARG A 223 -3.50 24.42 -4.75
CA ARG A 223 -2.19 23.74 -4.72
C ARG A 223 -2.05 22.85 -5.96
N SER A 224 -0.94 23.00 -6.71
CA SER A 224 -0.50 21.94 -7.62
C SER A 224 -0.10 20.71 -6.81
N LEU A 225 -0.75 19.58 -7.08
CA LEU A 225 -0.55 18.37 -6.29
C LEU A 225 0.54 17.45 -6.84
N ARG A 226 1.05 17.73 -8.04
CA ARG A 226 2.13 16.96 -8.66
C ARG A 226 3.43 16.90 -7.85
N ASP A 227 3.55 17.71 -6.80
CA ASP A 227 4.69 17.75 -5.90
C ASP A 227 4.48 16.88 -4.64
N LEU A 228 3.36 16.14 -4.54
CA LEU A 228 3.02 15.29 -3.40
C LEU A 228 2.63 13.90 -3.88
N GLU A 229 3.45 12.90 -3.55
CA GLU A 229 3.08 11.50 -3.71
C GLU A 229 2.21 11.06 -2.54
N PHE A 230 0.97 10.65 -2.79
CA PHE A 230 0.07 10.12 -1.76
C PHE A 230 0.23 8.62 -1.63
N VAL A 231 0.57 8.12 -0.44
CA VAL A 231 1.00 6.73 -0.22
C VAL A 231 0.25 6.04 0.92
N GLY A 232 -0.70 6.72 1.55
CA GLY A 232 -1.54 6.11 2.58
C GLY A 232 -2.64 7.05 2.98
N MET A 233 -3.83 6.52 3.27
CA MET A 233 -4.98 7.33 3.62
C MET A 233 -5.84 6.63 4.65
N ASP A 234 -6.44 7.42 5.53
CA ASP A 234 -7.51 6.94 6.40
C ASP A 234 -8.50 8.05 6.74
N ILE A 235 -9.72 7.69 7.12
CA ILE A 235 -10.79 8.62 7.45
C ILE A 235 -11.21 8.47 8.92
N ARG A 236 -11.38 9.60 9.60
CA ARG A 236 -11.89 9.64 10.98
C ARG A 236 -12.74 10.88 11.18
N ASP A 237 -13.97 10.69 11.66
CA ASP A 237 -14.91 11.77 11.97
C ASP A 237 -15.14 12.75 10.81
N GLY A 238 -15.26 12.24 9.57
CA GLY A 238 -15.46 13.05 8.35
C GLY A 238 -14.22 13.83 7.88
N ARG A 239 -13.06 13.58 8.50
CA ARG A 239 -11.78 14.16 8.11
C ARG A 239 -10.91 13.10 7.48
N LEU A 240 -10.29 13.45 6.36
CA LEU A 240 -9.40 12.58 5.63
C LEU A 240 -7.96 12.88 6.02
N PHE A 241 -7.24 11.86 6.45
CA PHE A 241 -5.81 11.92 6.74
C PHE A 241 -5.06 11.30 5.56
N VAL A 242 -4.11 12.05 4.99
CA VAL A 242 -3.36 11.65 3.80
C VAL A 242 -1.87 11.68 4.11
N LEU A 243 -1.21 10.53 3.99
CA LEU A 243 0.22 10.34 4.12
C LEU A 243 0.91 10.65 2.79
N THR A 244 2.02 11.40 2.85
CA THR A 244 2.81 11.79 1.69
C THR A 244 4.23 11.25 1.76
N ALA A 245 4.80 10.76 0.65
CA ALA A 245 6.18 10.26 0.58
C ALA A 245 7.21 11.35 0.27
N THR A 246 6.99 12.17 -0.76
CA THR A 246 7.91 13.24 -1.20
C THR A 246 8.43 14.13 -0.07
N ILE A 247 7.52 14.46 0.86
CA ILE A 247 7.84 15.02 2.17
C ILE A 247 7.13 14.10 3.15
N PRO A 248 7.83 13.29 3.95
CA PRO A 248 7.17 12.44 4.93
C PRO A 248 6.27 13.29 5.85
N SER A 249 4.96 13.25 5.62
CA SER A 249 3.99 14.08 6.33
C SER A 249 2.58 13.50 6.30
N ILE A 250 1.75 13.92 7.23
CA ILE A 250 0.31 13.62 7.27
C ILE A 250 -0.46 14.93 7.11
N LEU A 251 -1.31 15.00 6.09
CA LEU A 251 -2.23 16.09 5.82
C LEU A 251 -3.59 15.76 6.43
N GLU A 252 -4.21 16.71 7.13
CA GLU A 252 -5.61 16.61 7.56
C GLU A 252 -6.47 17.45 6.60
N VAL A 253 -7.32 16.79 5.83
CA VAL A 253 -8.11 17.37 4.74
C VAL A 253 -9.60 17.34 5.09
N ASP A 254 -10.24 18.50 4.96
CA ASP A 254 -11.69 18.62 4.95
C ASP A 254 -12.23 18.13 3.59
N LEU A 255 -12.99 17.04 3.61
CA LEU A 255 -13.50 16.39 2.39
C LEU A 255 -14.52 17.25 1.63
N ALA A 256 -15.26 18.11 2.32
CA ALA A 256 -16.30 18.92 1.69
C ALA A 256 -15.70 20.08 0.87
N THR A 257 -14.57 20.62 1.32
CA THR A 257 -13.98 21.85 0.77
C THR A 257 -12.66 21.62 0.05
N GLY A 258 -11.99 20.50 0.31
CA GLY A 258 -10.61 20.22 -0.08
C GLY A 258 -9.59 21.01 0.75
N TRP A 259 -10.00 21.67 1.84
CA TRP A 259 -9.10 22.50 2.62
C TRP A 259 -8.18 21.64 3.51
N ILE A 260 -6.88 21.90 3.43
CA ILE A 260 -5.89 21.30 4.32
C ILE A 260 -5.90 22.11 5.62
N ASN A 261 -6.39 21.49 6.70
CA ASN A 261 -6.46 22.11 8.02
C ASN A 261 -5.12 22.03 8.75
N ASN A 262 -4.44 20.88 8.66
CA ASN A 262 -3.17 20.63 9.34
C ASN A 262 -2.17 19.92 8.44
N LEU A 263 -0.90 20.17 8.68
CA LEU A 263 0.23 19.44 8.10
C LEU A 263 1.16 19.02 9.25
N TYR A 264 1.33 17.71 9.39
CA TYR A 264 2.18 17.12 10.40
C TYR A 264 3.40 16.47 9.72
N LEU A 265 4.61 17.01 9.93
CA LEU A 265 5.82 16.34 9.48
C LEU A 265 6.05 15.07 10.31
N ILE A 266 6.45 13.97 9.69
CA ILE A 266 6.79 12.73 10.41
C ILE A 266 8.31 12.56 10.47
N ALA A 267 8.84 12.40 11.67
CA ALA A 267 10.25 12.12 11.88
C ALA A 267 10.53 10.61 11.87
N GLY A 268 11.71 10.24 11.37
CA GLY A 268 12.24 8.89 11.49
C GLY A 268 11.53 7.85 10.62
N ASN A 269 10.78 8.25 9.59
CA ASN A 269 10.26 7.37 8.55
C ASN A 269 10.58 8.02 7.20
N SER A 270 11.57 7.47 6.49
CA SER A 270 12.10 8.06 5.26
C SER A 270 11.32 7.67 4.02
N ASP A 271 10.55 6.58 4.09
CA ASP A 271 9.85 6.01 2.94
C ASP A 271 8.48 5.43 3.35
N PRO A 272 7.52 6.32 3.68
CA PRO A 272 6.22 5.89 4.15
C PRO A 272 5.41 5.24 3.03
N ALA A 273 4.71 4.14 3.33
CA ALA A 273 3.94 3.37 2.34
C ALA A 273 2.49 3.07 2.75
N GLY A 274 2.04 3.52 3.92
CA GLY A 274 0.69 3.21 4.35
C GLY A 274 0.30 3.90 5.63
N LEU A 275 -0.99 4.18 5.78
CA LEU A 275 -1.56 4.88 6.92
C LEU A 275 -2.80 4.16 7.41
N ALA A 276 -2.85 3.89 8.71
CA ALA A 276 -4.08 3.52 9.41
C ALA A 276 -4.21 4.33 10.69
N LEU A 277 -5.41 4.77 11.02
CA LEU A 277 -5.72 5.44 12.27
C LEU A 277 -6.32 4.43 13.23
N VAL A 278 -5.67 4.24 14.37
CA VAL A 278 -6.15 3.34 15.43
C VAL A 278 -6.17 4.13 16.73
N ASN A 279 -7.33 4.25 17.35
CA ASN A 279 -7.58 5.18 18.44
C ASN A 279 -7.10 6.60 18.08
N ASN A 280 -6.20 7.17 18.88
CA ASN A 280 -5.60 8.49 18.66
C ASN A 280 -4.22 8.42 18.00
N LEU A 281 -3.86 7.28 17.39
CA LEU A 281 -2.56 7.05 16.77
C LEU A 281 -2.68 6.93 15.26
N ALA A 282 -1.73 7.53 14.55
CA ALA A 282 -1.44 7.22 13.16
C ALA A 282 -0.38 6.11 13.12
N LEU A 283 -0.77 4.96 12.61
CA LEU A 283 0.10 3.84 12.29
C LEU A 283 0.61 4.05 10.87
N VAL A 284 1.92 4.23 10.73
CA VAL A 284 2.57 4.52 9.46
C VAL A 284 3.47 3.35 9.11
N LEU A 285 3.13 2.70 8.01
CA LEU A 285 3.92 1.66 7.37
C LEU A 285 5.13 2.30 6.68
N GLN A 286 6.27 1.63 6.70
CA GLN A 286 7.45 2.03 5.95
C GLN A 286 7.79 0.92 4.96
N ASP A 287 8.05 1.31 3.71
CA ASP A 287 8.54 0.36 2.71
C ASP A 287 9.97 -0.12 3.04
N HIS A 288 10.31 -1.32 2.58
CA HIS A 288 11.66 -1.86 2.68
C HIS A 288 11.91 -2.93 1.63
N GLU A 289 13.18 -3.04 1.24
CA GLU A 289 13.62 -4.05 0.29
C GLU A 289 13.90 -5.41 0.94
N TYR A 290 13.92 -6.48 0.13
CA TYR A 290 14.14 -7.86 0.59
C TYR A 290 15.43 -8.09 1.39
N THR A 291 16.43 -7.25 1.20
CA THR A 291 17.75 -7.36 1.84
C THR A 291 17.84 -6.55 3.13
N GLU A 292 16.80 -5.79 3.46
CA GLU A 292 16.74 -4.90 4.60
C GLU A 292 15.91 -5.52 5.74
N PRO A 293 16.27 -5.29 7.01
CA PRO A 293 15.41 -5.65 8.12
C PRO A 293 14.08 -4.87 8.04
N SER A 294 12.97 -5.55 8.32
CA SER A 294 11.66 -4.89 8.35
C SER A 294 11.66 -3.70 9.34
N PRO A 295 11.28 -2.49 8.90
CA PRO A 295 11.24 -1.30 9.76
C PRO A 295 10.03 -1.29 10.71
N GLY A 296 9.11 -2.26 10.57
CA GLY A 296 7.86 -2.34 11.32
C GLY A 296 6.87 -1.22 10.97
N ILE A 297 5.85 -1.07 11.80
CA ILE A 297 4.85 0.00 11.70
C ILE A 297 5.12 1.02 12.81
N LYS A 298 5.38 2.27 12.45
CA LYS A 298 5.65 3.34 13.41
C LYS A 298 4.36 4.00 13.85
N ALA A 299 4.16 4.13 15.16
CA ALA A 299 3.01 4.81 15.72
C ALA A 299 3.33 6.27 16.03
N TYR A 300 2.46 7.20 15.61
CA TYR A 300 2.57 8.63 15.82
C TYR A 300 1.33 9.16 16.52
N GLN A 301 1.49 10.08 17.46
CA GLN A 301 0.37 10.74 18.11
C GLN A 301 -0.07 11.95 17.29
N ILE A 302 -1.33 11.95 16.81
CA ILE A 302 -1.91 13.12 16.14
C ILE A 302 -2.60 14.02 17.19
N PRO A 303 -2.23 15.31 17.31
CA PRO A 303 -2.86 16.21 18.29
C PRO A 303 -4.37 16.39 18.08
N SER A 304 -4.82 16.56 16.83
CA SER A 304 -6.23 16.80 16.49
C SER A 304 -7.16 15.60 16.72
N LEU A 305 -6.60 14.42 16.99
CA LEU A 305 -7.38 13.24 17.41
C LEU A 305 -7.59 13.18 18.92
N ARG A 306 -6.76 13.84 19.74
CA ARG A 306 -6.91 13.84 21.21
C ARG A 306 -8.09 14.66 21.69
N GLU A 307 -8.42 15.74 20.98
CA GLU A 307 -9.38 16.74 21.43
C GLU A 307 -10.85 16.24 21.38
N GLY A 308 -11.13 15.14 20.65
CA GLY A 308 -12.46 14.52 20.60
C GLY A 308 -12.82 13.65 21.82
N GLY A 309 -11.87 13.32 22.70
CA GLY A 309 -12.03 12.31 23.75
C GLY A 309 -12.54 12.79 25.11
N THR A 310 -13.02 14.03 25.26
CA THR A 310 -13.50 14.56 26.56
C THR A 310 -15.02 14.78 26.63
N GLY A 311 -15.78 14.23 25.67
CA GLY A 311 -17.24 14.39 25.59
C GLY A 311 -18.03 13.09 25.60
N SER A 312 -17.88 12.26 26.65
CA SER A 312 -18.88 11.22 26.99
C SER A 312 -18.91 10.95 28.48
#